data_AF-A0A1E3L2E9-F1
#
_entry.id   AF-A0A1E3L2E9-F1
#
_cell.length_a   1.000
_cell.length_b   1.000
_cell.length_c   1.000
_cell.angle_alpha   90.00
_cell.angle_beta   90.00
_cell.angle_gamma   90.00
#
_symmetry.space_group_name_H-M   'P 1'
#
loop_
_entity.id
_entity.type
_entity.pdbx_description
1 polymer ?
#
loop_
_entity_poly.entity_id
_entity_poly.type
_entity_poly.pdbx_seq_one_letter_code
_entity_poly.pdbx_strand_id
1 'polypeptide(L)'
;MAKVEFWEEAAKDYRRLDGNLKQWVDVAQKRLEERGSEIGKPLHNNSYSNLAGMKELKYDKLGVRLIFKVSQNDEIEIVEIIVIGARDEGKVFRTAEARRQKRE
;
A
#
# COMPACT_ATOMS: atom_id res chain seq x y z
N MET A 1 -6.97 18.09 3.14
CA MET A 1 -6.41 17.05 2.26
C MET A 1 -5.12 16.58 2.87
N ALA A 2 -4.96 15.26 3.03
CA ALA A 2 -3.71 14.67 3.51
C ALA A 2 -2.67 14.70 2.38
N LYS A 3 -1.41 14.88 2.74
CA LYS A 3 -0.30 14.75 1.82
C LYS A 3 -0.05 13.25 1.58
N VAL A 4 0.04 12.83 0.32
CA VAL A 4 0.33 11.44 -0.06
C VAL A 4 1.68 11.39 -0.77
N GLU A 5 2.59 10.56 -0.25
CA GLU A 5 3.90 10.33 -0.83
C GLU A 5 4.14 8.85 -1.12
N PHE A 6 4.85 8.55 -2.21
CA PHE A 6 5.27 7.20 -2.52
C PHE A 6 6.70 6.98 -2.04
N TRP A 7 6.93 5.83 -1.42
CA TRP A 7 8.29 5.33 -1.26
C TRP A 7 8.89 5.01 -2.63
N GLU A 8 10.23 5.00 -2.72
CA GLU A 8 10.92 4.81 -4.00
C GLU A 8 10.51 3.49 -4.66
N GLU A 9 10.41 2.43 -3.86
CA GLU A 9 9.97 1.11 -4.31
C GLU A 9 8.49 1.10 -4.73
N ALA A 10 7.60 1.75 -3.97
CA ALA A 10 6.19 1.88 -4.36
C ALA A 10 6.01 2.67 -5.67
N ALA A 11 6.82 3.72 -5.88
CA ALA A 11 6.84 4.46 -7.12
C ALA A 11 7.33 3.60 -8.31
N LYS A 12 8.29 2.69 -8.06
CA LYS A 12 8.71 1.68 -9.06
C LYS A 12 7.58 0.71 -9.37
N ASP A 13 6.83 0.27 -8.37
CA ASP A 13 5.70 -0.63 -8.57
C ASP A 13 4.59 0.04 -9.38
N TYR A 14 4.21 1.27 -9.01
CA TYR A 14 3.24 2.07 -9.75
C TYR A 14 3.62 2.26 -11.23
N ARG A 15 4.90 2.55 -11.52
CA ARG A 15 5.37 2.73 -12.90
C ARG A 15 5.24 1.48 -13.76
N ARG A 16 5.16 0.29 -13.17
CA ARG A 16 4.99 -0.99 -13.88
C ARG A 16 3.52 -1.33 -14.14
N LEU A 17 2.58 -0.57 -13.57
CA LEU A 17 1.15 -0.79 -13.78
C LEU A 17 0.68 -0.17 -15.08
N ASP A 18 -0.32 -0.80 -15.69
CA ASP A 18 -1.03 -0.31 -16.85
C ASP A 18 -2.55 -0.46 -16.69
N GLY A 19 -3.29 0.13 -17.63
CA GLY A 19 -4.74 0.03 -17.74
C GLY A 19 -5.49 0.21 -16.42
N ASN A 20 -6.37 -0.76 -16.12
CA ASN A 20 -7.26 -0.71 -14.96
C ASN A 20 -6.52 -0.76 -13.62
N LEU A 21 -5.34 -1.39 -13.56
CA LEU A 21 -4.55 -1.45 -12.33
C LEU A 21 -4.02 -0.07 -11.97
N LYS A 22 -3.44 0.63 -12.94
CA LYS A 22 -2.93 2.00 -12.76
C LYS A 22 -4.05 2.96 -12.41
N GLN A 23 -5.16 2.91 -13.14
CA GLN A 23 -6.33 3.74 -12.86
C GLN A 23 -6.88 3.51 -11.44
N TRP A 24 -6.90 2.27 -10.97
CA TRP A 24 -7.35 1.99 -9.60
C TRP A 24 -6.43 2.63 -8.56
N VAL A 25 -5.10 2.59 -8.76
CA VAL A 25 -4.13 3.25 -7.86
C VAL A 25 -4.30 4.76 -7.88
N ASP A 26 -4.52 5.38 -9.04
CA ASP A 26 -4.76 6.82 -9.15
C ASP A 26 -5.99 7.24 -8.34
N VAL A 27 -7.07 6.45 -8.42
CA VAL A 27 -8.29 6.68 -7.62
C VAL A 27 -8.02 6.46 -6.13
N ALA A 28 -7.25 5.42 -5.77
CA ALA A 28 -6.89 5.16 -4.39
C ALA A 28 -6.06 6.32 -3.79
N GLN A 29 -5.10 6.85 -4.54
CA GLN A 29 -4.31 8.02 -4.13
C GLN A 29 -5.20 9.23 -3.86
N LYS A 30 -6.09 9.60 -4.79
CA LYS A 30 -7.02 10.73 -4.59
C LYS A 30 -7.89 10.56 -3.35
N ARG A 31 -8.39 9.34 -3.11
CA ARG A 31 -9.19 9.06 -1.91
C ARG A 31 -8.37 9.18 -0.62
N LEU A 32 -7.09 8.83 -0.66
CA LEU A 32 -6.17 9.02 0.46
C LEU A 32 -5.86 10.51 0.67
N GLU A 33 -5.72 11.31 -0.40
CA GLU A 33 -5.58 12.77 -0.29
C GLU A 33 -6.82 13.42 0.33
N GLU A 34 -8.02 12.94 -0.01
CA GLU A 34 -9.28 13.49 0.50
C GLU A 34 -9.57 13.06 1.94
N ARG A 35 -9.39 11.77 2.26
CA ARG A 35 -9.88 11.15 3.50
C ARG A 35 -8.78 10.68 4.45
N GLY A 36 -7.52 10.73 4.03
CA GLY A 36 -6.37 10.35 4.83
C GLY A 36 -6.52 8.95 5.45
N SER A 37 -6.31 8.89 6.77
CA SER A 37 -6.32 7.66 7.54
C SER A 37 -7.72 7.10 7.84
N GLU A 38 -8.81 7.78 7.47
CA GLU A 38 -10.17 7.26 7.70
C GLU A 38 -10.51 6.02 6.88
N ILE A 39 -9.81 5.83 5.76
CA ILE A 39 -10.01 4.70 4.86
C ILE A 39 -8.93 3.65 5.05
N GLY A 40 -9.17 2.48 4.44
CA GLY A 40 -8.26 1.35 4.51
C GLY A 40 -8.47 0.47 5.74
N LYS A 41 -8.12 -0.80 5.59
CA LYS A 41 -8.21 -1.80 6.65
C LYS A 41 -6.90 -1.81 7.44
N PRO A 42 -6.93 -1.74 8.78
CA PRO A 42 -5.72 -1.88 9.59
C PRO A 42 -5.10 -3.26 9.40
N LEU A 43 -3.79 -3.27 9.16
CA LEU A 43 -2.99 -4.48 9.13
C LEU A 43 -2.62 -4.89 10.55
N HIS A 44 -2.55 -6.20 10.75
CA HIS A 44 -2.16 -6.81 12.00
C HIS A 44 -0.90 -7.60 11.77
N ASN A 45 -0.15 -7.80 12.84
CA ASN A 45 0.99 -8.70 12.81
C ASN A 45 0.52 -10.12 12.51
N ASN A 46 1.27 -10.82 11.67
CA ASN A 46 1.06 -12.23 11.41
C ASN A 46 2.42 -12.94 11.42
N SER A 47 2.41 -14.27 11.27
CA SER A 47 3.62 -15.10 11.29
C SER A 47 4.65 -14.76 10.20
N TYR A 48 4.30 -13.93 9.22
CA TYR A 48 5.11 -13.59 8.06
C TYR A 48 5.51 -12.11 7.99
N SER A 49 4.93 -11.22 8.81
CA SER A 49 5.24 -9.79 8.79
C SER A 49 4.76 -9.02 10.02
N ASN A 50 5.57 -8.06 10.47
CA ASN A 50 5.20 -7.05 11.47
C ASN A 50 4.71 -5.74 10.80
N LEU A 51 3.47 -5.73 10.32
CA LEU A 51 2.83 -4.57 9.66
C LEU A 51 1.79 -3.87 10.53
N ALA A 52 1.74 -4.15 11.84
CA ALA A 52 0.91 -3.39 12.77
C ALA A 52 1.23 -1.89 12.68
N GLY A 53 0.18 -1.07 12.61
CA GLY A 53 0.30 0.38 12.39
C GLY A 53 0.27 0.81 10.92
N MET A 54 0.23 -0.14 9.97
CA MET A 54 -0.04 0.14 8.56
C MET A 54 -1.49 -0.20 8.19
N LYS A 55 -1.92 0.29 7.03
CA LYS A 55 -3.25 0.06 6.47
C LYS A 55 -3.16 -0.40 5.03
N GLU A 56 -4.23 -1.04 4.57
CA GLU A 56 -4.36 -1.48 3.18
C GLU A 56 -5.64 -1.01 2.52
N LEU A 57 -5.51 -0.71 1.22
CA LEU A 57 -6.61 -0.71 0.27
C LEU A 57 -6.43 -1.91 -0.65
N LYS A 58 -7.51 -2.64 -0.92
CA LYS A 58 -7.47 -3.79 -1.84
C LYS A 58 -8.64 -3.77 -2.80
N TYR A 59 -8.41 -4.30 -4.00
CA TYR A 59 -9.46 -4.58 -4.95
C TYR A 59 -9.28 -5.97 -5.54
N ASP A 60 -9.95 -6.92 -4.89
CA ASP A 60 -9.81 -8.36 -5.15
C ASP A 60 -10.14 -8.72 -6.61
N LYS A 61 -11.10 -8.03 -7.25
CA LYS A 61 -11.46 -8.28 -8.66
C LYS A 61 -10.34 -7.98 -9.65
N LEU A 62 -9.50 -6.99 -9.35
CA LEU A 62 -8.30 -6.67 -10.15
C LEU A 62 -7.04 -7.29 -9.55
N GLY A 63 -7.14 -7.99 -8.41
CA GLY A 63 -5.98 -8.56 -7.72
C GLY A 63 -4.98 -7.50 -7.27
N VAL A 64 -5.38 -6.25 -6.97
CA VAL A 64 -4.44 -5.19 -6.57
C VAL A 64 -4.57 -4.84 -5.09
N ARG A 65 -3.42 -4.59 -4.43
CA ARG A 65 -3.33 -4.13 -3.03
C ARG A 65 -2.37 -2.96 -2.95
N LEU A 66 -2.72 -1.97 -2.14
CA LEU A 66 -1.91 -0.81 -1.81
C LEU A 66 -1.75 -0.75 -0.30
N ILE A 67 -0.51 -0.82 0.18
CA ILE A 67 -0.16 -0.75 1.60
C ILE A 67 0.41 0.63 1.87
N PHE A 68 -0.08 1.27 2.93
CA PHE A 68 0.35 2.59 3.34
C PHE A 68 0.52 2.71 4.85
N LYS A 69 1.37 3.64 5.25
CA LYS A 69 1.59 4.05 6.63
C LYS A 69 0.99 5.44 6.83
N VAL A 70 0.49 5.69 8.04
CA VAL A 70 0.14 7.04 8.49
C VAL A 70 1.32 7.55 9.32
N SER A 71 1.91 8.66 8.92
CA SER A 71 3.03 9.29 9.64
C SER A 71 2.53 10.01 10.90
N GLN A 72 3.44 10.49 11.73
CA GLN A 72 3.09 11.22 12.95
C GLN A 72 2.36 12.55 12.67
N ASN A 73 2.46 13.08 11.45
CA ASN A 73 1.84 14.34 11.04
C ASN A 73 0.57 14.11 10.18
N ASP A 74 -0.05 12.94 10.29
CA ASP A 74 -1.21 12.52 9.47
C ASP A 74 -0.94 12.48 7.96
N GLU A 75 0.34 12.46 7.54
CA GLU A 75 0.70 12.24 6.14
C GLU A 75 0.60 10.75 5.79
N ILE A 76 0.26 10.47 4.54
CA ILE A 76 0.12 9.11 4.03
C ILE A 76 1.35 8.74 3.22
N GLU A 77 2.02 7.68 3.63
CA GLU A 77 3.17 7.14 2.93
C GLU A 77 2.78 5.81 2.28
N ILE A 78 2.69 5.76 0.95
CA ILE A 78 2.46 4.54 0.19
C ILE A 78 3.77 3.74 0.16
N VAL A 79 3.75 2.59 0.82
CA VAL A 79 4.92 1.73 1.05
C VAL A 79 5.07 0.69 -0.06
N GLU A 80 3.95 0.15 -0.53
CA GLU A 80 3.93 -0.96 -1.47
C GLU A 80 2.67 -0.93 -2.33
N ILE A 81 2.82 -1.23 -3.62
CA ILE A 81 1.69 -1.57 -4.49
C ILE A 81 1.93 -2.93 -5.10
N ILE A 82 0.93 -3.80 -5.00
CA ILE A 82 1.08 -5.21 -5.32
C ILE A 82 -0.03 -5.63 -6.26
N VAL A 83 0.34 -6.31 -7.33
CA VAL A 83 -0.57 -7.03 -8.21
C VAL A 83 -0.43 -8.52 -7.88
N ILE A 84 -1.43 -9.04 -7.19
CA ILE A 84 -1.55 -10.42 -6.75
C ILE A 84 -2.20 -11.23 -7.87
N GLY A 85 -1.42 -12.12 -8.50
CA GLY A 85 -1.97 -13.28 -9.17
C GLY A 85 -2.51 -14.28 -8.13
N ALA A 86 -3.39 -15.19 -8.52
CA ALA A 86 -4.20 -16.06 -7.63
C ALA A 86 -3.45 -16.96 -6.61
N ARG A 87 -2.13 -16.83 -6.39
CA ARG A 87 -1.32 -17.75 -5.57
C ARG A 87 -0.24 -17.14 -4.65
N ASP A 88 -0.16 -15.82 -4.41
CA ASP A 88 1.02 -15.25 -3.73
C ASP A 88 0.73 -14.27 -2.56
N GLU A 89 -0.30 -14.51 -1.75
CA GLU A 89 -0.64 -13.66 -0.59
C GLU A 89 0.47 -13.58 0.48
N GLY A 90 1.26 -14.64 0.69
CA GLY A 90 2.30 -14.64 1.73
C GLY A 90 3.54 -13.80 1.39
N LYS A 91 3.87 -13.66 0.11
CA LYS A 91 5.07 -12.94 -0.35
C LYS A 91 4.91 -11.41 -0.27
N VAL A 92 3.67 -10.94 -0.43
CA VAL A 92 3.23 -9.56 -0.23
C VAL A 92 3.70 -9.02 1.12
N PHE A 93 3.35 -9.72 2.18
CA PHE A 93 3.60 -9.30 3.56
C PHE A 93 5.10 -9.23 3.87
N ARG A 94 5.87 -10.22 3.41
CA ARG A 94 7.33 -10.25 3.57
C ARG A 94 8.03 -9.12 2.83
N THR A 95 7.54 -8.77 1.62
CA THR A 95 8.14 -7.69 0.82
C THR A 95 7.92 -6.34 1.47
N ALA A 96 6.69 -6.06 1.92
CA ALA A 96 6.38 -4.82 2.62
C ALA A 96 7.18 -4.67 3.92
N GLU A 97 7.33 -5.75 4.70
CA GLU A 97 8.16 -5.73 5.91
C GLU A 97 9.64 -5.47 5.61
N ALA A 98 10.21 -6.16 4.61
CA ALA A 98 11.61 -5.98 4.24
C ALA A 98 11.91 -4.54 3.79
N ARG A 99 10.99 -3.91 3.04
CA ARG A 99 11.12 -2.50 2.64
C ARG A 99 11.02 -1.56 3.84
N ARG A 100 10.08 -1.83 4.76
CA ARG A 100 9.97 -1.07 6.02
C ARG A 100 11.28 -1.08 6.80
N GLN A 101 11.85 -2.26 7.04
CA GLN A 101 13.10 -2.43 7.80
C GLN A 101 14.31 -1.72 7.16
N LYS A 102 14.31 -1.51 5.84
CA LYS A 102 15.40 -0.81 5.14
C LYS A 102 15.36 0.71 5.33
N ARG A 103 14.19 1.27 5.67
CA ARG A 103 13.94 2.72 5.73
C ARG A 103 13.82 3.25 7.16
N GLU A 104 13.60 2.37 8.14
CA GLU A 104 13.74 2.66 9.58
C GLU A 104 15.20 2.52 10.04
#